data_AF-A0A174SIB6-F1
#
_entry.id   AF-A0A174SIB6-F1
#
_cell.length_a   1.000
_cell.length_b   1.000
_cell.length_c   1.000
_cell.angle_alpha   90.00
_cell.angle_beta   90.00
_cell.angle_gamma   90.00
#
_symmetry.space_group_name_H-M   'P 1'
#
loop_
_entity.id
_entity.type
_entity.pdbx_description
1 polymer ?
#
loop_
_entity_poly.entity_id
_entity_poly.type
_entity_poly.pdbx_seq_one_letter_code
_entity_poly.pdbx_strand_id
1 'polypeptide(L)'
;MKKRIISKILTLLVIFSMVFTLLPMNNKIVHAGDSKVNIGDYIYLGTYQGKRIKWRCIGEDSNGKLMLSDQILCKKSYDAKYSGYKNHIRAERGSNRWTESALRHWMNSAGEVDWSNRSVPSAANLDGEDAYDEEQGFLSSFTDSELQCVKTVTQKTYLNNLDADKADGGSSKFDFDANGYHRKLFETLAEATDKWYENTTDQFFLIGPEQLLMGTNNIGLDYMAPDDSYWLRLPCNTGQSYENVARSIGANRITHARANNSNHGVRAAFYLDEDQFHGEVIEGGMSSYFKTGKDTNQFKHIGMRAFISNPVYLNKLVKQCSDFQSKWRMITYFHGEHTVYAMGSL
;
A
#
# COMPACT_ATOMS: atom_id res chain seq x y z
N MET A 1 37.26 -5.69 52.96
CA MET A 1 35.94 -5.09 52.60
C MET A 1 35.60 -5.18 51.11
N LYS A 2 36.52 -4.89 50.17
CA LYS A 2 36.25 -4.91 48.71
C LYS A 2 35.68 -6.23 48.15
N LYS A 3 36.19 -7.40 48.56
CA LYS A 3 35.68 -8.72 48.08
C LYS A 3 34.23 -9.01 48.48
N ARG A 4 33.78 -8.56 49.66
CA ARG A 4 32.39 -8.74 50.13
C ARG A 4 31.41 -7.83 49.38
N ILE A 5 31.86 -6.67 48.91
CA ILE A 5 31.02 -5.75 48.13
C ILE A 5 30.85 -6.27 46.69
N ILE A 6 31.93 -6.77 46.09
CA ILE A 6 31.90 -7.35 44.73
C ILE A 6 30.96 -8.58 44.67
N SER A 7 31.02 -9.45 45.68
CA SER A 7 30.11 -10.61 45.75
C SER A 7 28.64 -10.20 45.86
N LYS A 8 28.32 -9.17 46.66
CA LYS A 8 26.94 -8.68 46.80
C LYS A 8 26.40 -8.06 45.51
N ILE A 9 27.25 -7.33 44.77
CA ILE A 9 26.89 -6.75 43.46
C ILE A 9 26.64 -7.85 42.43
N LEU A 10 27.48 -8.90 42.41
CA LEU A 10 27.34 -10.02 41.47
C LEU A 10 26.06 -10.82 41.74
N THR A 11 25.72 -11.06 43.00
CA THR A 11 24.46 -11.74 43.37
C THR A 11 23.23 -10.91 42.99
N LEU A 12 23.29 -9.58 43.14
CA LEU A 12 22.20 -8.70 42.74
C LEU A 12 21.99 -8.69 41.21
N LEU A 13 23.08 -8.73 40.44
CA LEU A 13 23.06 -8.79 38.98
C LEU A 13 22.48 -10.10 38.45
N VAL A 14 22.81 -11.23 39.08
CA VAL A 14 22.25 -12.54 38.70
C VAL A 14 20.74 -12.60 38.99
N ILE A 15 20.31 -12.11 40.16
CA ILE A 15 18.88 -12.04 40.51
C ILE A 15 18.14 -11.10 39.55
N PHE A 16 18.72 -9.94 39.20
CA PHE A 16 18.14 -9.01 38.24
C PHE A 16 18.02 -9.61 36.83
N SER A 17 19.00 -10.43 36.41
CA SER A 17 18.94 -11.14 35.12
C SER A 17 17.85 -12.22 35.05
N MET A 18 17.61 -12.92 36.16
CA MET A 18 16.56 -13.94 36.24
C MET A 18 15.14 -13.32 36.27
N VAL A 19 14.99 -12.14 36.87
CA VAL A 19 13.71 -11.41 36.87
C VAL A 19 13.36 -10.90 35.48
N PHE A 20 14.34 -10.53 34.65
CA PHE A 20 14.09 -10.10 33.26
C PHE A 20 13.65 -11.24 32.34
N THR A 21 14.08 -12.48 32.60
CA THR A 21 13.63 -13.67 31.84
C THR A 21 12.23 -14.16 32.25
N LEU A 22 11.68 -13.65 33.35
CA LEU A 22 10.37 -14.06 33.90
C LEU A 22 9.28 -12.99 33.74
N LEU A 23 9.61 -11.82 33.19
CA LEU A 23 8.58 -10.88 32.76
C LEU A 23 7.89 -11.49 31.53
N PRO A 24 6.59 -11.80 31.59
CA PRO A 24 5.86 -12.13 30.38
C PRO A 24 5.98 -10.91 29.46
N MET A 25 6.67 -11.07 28.33
CA MET A 25 6.46 -10.16 27.22
C MET A 25 4.98 -10.31 26.87
N ASN A 26 4.19 -9.28 27.14
CA ASN A 26 2.80 -9.19 26.71
C ASN A 26 2.73 -9.03 25.18
N ASN A 27 3.32 -9.95 24.43
CA ASN A 27 2.84 -10.25 23.10
C ASN A 27 1.63 -11.14 23.34
N LYS A 28 0.43 -10.57 23.25
CA LYS A 28 -0.77 -11.40 23.16
C LYS A 28 -0.62 -12.24 21.90
N ILE A 29 -0.19 -13.47 22.06
CA ILE A 29 -0.37 -14.51 21.05
C ILE A 29 -1.86 -14.76 21.03
N VAL A 30 -2.56 -14.16 20.07
CA VAL A 30 -3.97 -14.46 19.86
C VAL A 30 -4.02 -15.85 19.22
N HIS A 31 -4.79 -16.76 19.83
CA HIS A 31 -4.89 -18.15 19.39
C HIS A 31 -5.27 -18.23 17.90
N ALA A 32 -4.60 -19.14 17.18
CA ALA A 32 -4.68 -19.37 15.73
C ALA A 32 -6.01 -19.97 15.24
N GLY A 33 -7.14 -19.64 15.85
CA GLY A 33 -8.46 -20.21 15.53
C GLY A 33 -9.57 -19.21 15.18
N ASP A 34 -9.50 -17.96 15.68
CA ASP A 34 -10.60 -16.97 15.53
C ASP A 34 -10.10 -15.53 15.28
N SER A 35 -8.79 -15.36 15.07
CA SER A 35 -8.17 -14.04 14.99
C SER A 35 -8.42 -13.41 13.62
N LYS A 36 -9.51 -12.65 13.48
CA LYS A 36 -9.75 -11.83 12.29
C LYS A 36 -8.64 -10.78 12.14
N VAL A 37 -8.18 -10.56 10.92
CA VAL A 37 -7.11 -9.60 10.64
C VAL A 37 -7.67 -8.20 10.73
N ASN A 38 -7.13 -7.36 11.62
CA ASN A 38 -7.54 -5.97 11.74
C ASN A 38 -6.61 -5.06 10.95
N ILE A 39 -7.10 -3.85 10.65
CA ILE A 39 -6.28 -2.80 10.05
C ILE A 39 -5.10 -2.50 10.98
N GLY A 40 -3.90 -2.53 10.41
CA GLY A 40 -2.64 -2.36 11.13
C GLY A 40 -1.91 -3.67 11.39
N ASP A 41 -2.63 -4.79 11.53
CA ASP A 41 -2.06 -6.10 11.85
C ASP A 41 -1.15 -6.64 10.75
N TYR A 42 -0.28 -7.56 11.14
CA TYR A 42 0.63 -8.24 10.24
C TYR A 42 0.33 -9.74 10.16
N ILE A 43 0.60 -10.29 8.97
CA ILE A 43 0.64 -11.74 8.75
C ILE A 43 1.90 -12.10 7.97
N TYR A 44 2.22 -13.40 7.94
CA TYR A 44 3.23 -13.95 7.05
C TYR A 44 2.55 -14.89 6.05
N LEU A 45 2.86 -14.70 4.76
CA LEU A 45 2.33 -15.51 3.67
C LEU A 45 3.35 -15.53 2.52
N GLY A 46 3.76 -16.71 2.05
CA GLY A 46 4.72 -16.88 0.97
C GLY A 46 6.17 -16.56 1.38
N THR A 47 7.09 -16.92 0.49
CA THR A 47 8.54 -16.72 0.65
C THR A 47 9.15 -16.24 -0.65
N TYR A 48 9.76 -15.06 -0.66
CA TYR A 48 10.44 -14.52 -1.83
C TYR A 48 11.94 -14.39 -1.56
N GLN A 49 12.77 -14.88 -2.48
CA GLN A 49 14.24 -14.91 -2.34
C GLN A 49 14.71 -15.51 -0.99
N GLY A 50 14.06 -16.59 -0.56
CA GLY A 50 14.38 -17.31 0.69
C GLY A 50 13.94 -16.60 1.98
N LYS A 51 13.18 -15.50 1.89
CA LYS A 51 12.67 -14.75 3.06
C LYS A 51 11.14 -14.79 3.10
N ARG A 52 10.58 -15.11 4.26
CA ARG A 52 9.13 -15.03 4.49
C ARG A 52 8.65 -13.60 4.25
N ILE A 53 7.56 -13.45 3.51
CA ILE A 53 7.02 -12.12 3.23
C ILE A 53 6.11 -11.72 4.39
N LYS A 54 6.41 -10.56 4.97
CA LYS A 54 5.55 -9.92 5.98
C LYS A 54 4.58 -8.99 5.28
N TRP A 55 3.30 -9.09 5.61
CA TRP A 55 2.23 -8.28 5.04
C TRP A 55 1.55 -7.48 6.13
N ARG A 56 1.14 -6.25 5.84
CA ARG A 56 0.36 -5.41 6.74
C ARG A 56 -1.02 -5.18 6.16
N CYS A 57 -2.06 -5.31 6.98
CA CYS A 57 -3.41 -4.94 6.60
C CYS A 57 -3.53 -3.41 6.59
N ILE A 58 -3.64 -2.81 5.41
CA ILE A 58 -3.65 -1.35 5.24
C ILE A 58 -5.06 -0.76 5.15
N GLY A 59 -6.08 -1.62 4.98
CA GLY A 59 -7.45 -1.18 4.85
C GLY A 59 -8.40 -2.31 4.53
N GLU A 60 -9.66 -1.95 4.29
CA GLU A 60 -10.73 -2.88 3.98
C GLU A 60 -11.78 -2.19 3.10
N ASP A 61 -12.20 -2.88 2.04
CA ASP A 61 -13.28 -2.45 1.15
C ASP A 61 -14.17 -3.64 0.78
N SER A 62 -14.99 -3.52 -0.28
CA SER A 62 -15.89 -4.58 -0.74
C SER A 62 -15.18 -5.87 -1.18
N ASN A 63 -13.88 -5.82 -1.48
CA ASN A 63 -13.08 -7.00 -1.81
C ASN A 63 -12.50 -7.69 -0.57
N GLY A 64 -12.57 -7.04 0.60
CA GLY A 64 -12.09 -7.56 1.89
C GLY A 64 -10.87 -6.81 2.42
N LYS A 65 -10.05 -7.49 3.23
CA LYS A 65 -8.84 -6.92 3.84
C LYS A 65 -7.75 -6.74 2.79
N LEU A 66 -7.28 -5.51 2.64
CA LEU A 66 -6.19 -5.18 1.73
C LEU A 66 -4.85 -5.34 2.43
N MET A 67 -4.06 -6.28 1.95
CA MET A 67 -2.73 -6.60 2.45
C MET A 67 -1.68 -5.97 1.54
N LEU A 68 -0.72 -5.27 2.11
CA LEU A 68 0.44 -4.70 1.41
C LEU A 68 1.72 -5.29 1.98
N SER A 69 2.69 -5.61 1.13
CA SER A 69 3.98 -6.07 1.62
C SER A 69 4.59 -5.02 2.53
N ASP A 70 5.09 -5.45 3.69
CA ASP A 70 5.55 -4.53 4.73
C ASP A 70 6.71 -3.67 4.24
N GLN A 71 7.59 -4.31 3.49
CA GLN A 71 8.74 -3.71 2.83
C GLN A 71 8.63 -3.86 1.32
N ILE A 72 9.47 -3.12 0.60
CA ILE A 72 9.75 -3.36 -0.82
C ILE A 72 10.41 -4.73 -0.94
N LEU A 73 9.87 -5.58 -1.82
CA LEU A 73 10.31 -6.98 -1.96
C LEU A 73 11.54 -7.12 -2.85
N CYS A 74 11.59 -6.32 -3.91
CA CYS A 74 12.69 -6.24 -4.87
C CYS A 74 12.57 -4.97 -5.70
N LYS A 75 13.57 -4.71 -6.54
CA LYS A 75 13.51 -3.71 -7.60
C LYS A 75 13.24 -4.41 -8.93
N LYS A 76 12.30 -3.88 -9.71
CA LYS A 76 11.95 -4.34 -11.05
C LYS A 76 11.42 -3.17 -11.85
N SER A 77 11.62 -3.19 -13.16
CA SER A 77 10.94 -2.25 -14.04
C SER A 77 9.43 -2.56 -14.07
N TYR A 78 8.61 -1.55 -14.30
CA TYR A 78 7.17 -1.73 -14.48
C TYR A 78 6.89 -2.49 -15.79
N ASP A 79 7.60 -2.11 -16.85
CA ASP A 79 7.50 -2.72 -18.16
C ASP A 79 8.89 -2.77 -18.84
N ALA A 80 8.96 -3.13 -20.12
CA ALA A 80 10.22 -3.15 -20.88
C ALA A 80 10.03 -2.65 -22.32
N LYS A 81 11.14 -2.33 -23.00
CA LYS A 81 11.12 -2.04 -24.43
C LYS A 81 10.45 -3.16 -25.22
N TYR A 82 9.63 -2.78 -26.19
CA TYR A 82 8.98 -3.74 -27.08
C TYR A 82 8.61 -3.11 -28.42
N SER A 83 9.26 -3.57 -29.49
CA SER A 83 9.03 -3.05 -30.85
C SER A 83 7.62 -3.32 -31.37
N GLY A 84 6.82 -4.18 -30.72
CA GLY A 84 5.42 -4.41 -31.06
C GLY A 84 4.49 -3.26 -30.64
N TYR A 85 4.93 -2.32 -29.79
CA TYR A 85 4.13 -1.14 -29.47
C TYR A 85 4.02 -0.20 -30.67
N LYS A 86 2.79 0.21 -31.00
CA LYS A 86 2.52 1.15 -32.10
C LYS A 86 3.13 2.53 -31.87
N ASN A 87 3.26 2.94 -30.61
CA ASN A 87 3.83 4.22 -30.22
C ASN A 87 5.35 4.08 -30.03
N HIS A 88 6.13 4.90 -30.74
CA HIS A 88 7.59 4.84 -30.71
C HIS A 88 8.19 5.06 -29.31
N ILE A 89 7.58 5.91 -28.48
CA ILE A 89 8.06 6.18 -27.12
C ILE A 89 7.89 4.92 -26.27
N ARG A 90 6.72 4.26 -26.32
CA ARG A 90 6.52 2.97 -25.64
C ARG A 90 7.45 1.89 -26.18
N ALA A 91 7.68 1.86 -27.49
CA ALA A 91 8.60 0.89 -28.07
C ALA A 91 10.02 1.01 -27.49
N GLU A 92 10.47 2.24 -27.20
CA GLU A 92 11.80 2.53 -26.64
C GLU A 92 11.87 2.60 -25.11
N ARG A 93 10.74 2.72 -24.42
CA ARG A 93 10.69 3.04 -22.97
C ARG A 93 9.71 2.20 -22.15
N GLY A 94 8.97 1.30 -22.79
CA GLY A 94 7.90 0.52 -22.17
C GLY A 94 6.58 1.27 -22.05
N SER A 95 5.52 0.54 -21.74
CA SER A 95 4.16 1.00 -21.55
C SER A 95 3.84 1.29 -20.08
N ASN A 96 3.06 2.35 -19.84
CA ASN A 96 2.48 2.63 -18.53
C ASN A 96 1.12 1.95 -18.27
N ARG A 97 0.60 1.17 -19.22
CA ARG A 97 -0.66 0.43 -19.06
C ARG A 97 -0.42 -0.87 -18.29
N TRP A 98 -1.07 -1.03 -17.14
CA TRP A 98 -0.89 -2.18 -16.24
C TRP A 98 -1.14 -3.53 -16.90
N THR A 99 -2.20 -3.64 -17.69
CA THR A 99 -2.69 -4.90 -18.29
C THR A 99 -1.65 -5.61 -19.14
N GLU A 100 -0.80 -4.84 -19.83
CA GLU A 100 0.26 -5.32 -20.72
C GLU A 100 1.66 -5.24 -20.11
N SER A 101 1.77 -4.76 -18.87
CA SER A 101 3.06 -4.55 -18.21
C SER A 101 3.76 -5.87 -17.88
N ALA A 102 5.06 -5.94 -18.15
CA ALA A 102 5.87 -7.10 -17.81
C ALA A 102 5.79 -7.44 -16.31
N LEU A 103 5.72 -6.42 -15.44
CA LEU A 103 5.61 -6.60 -14.00
C LEU A 103 4.30 -7.30 -13.59
N ARG A 104 3.15 -6.91 -14.15
CA ARG A 104 1.87 -7.59 -13.88
C ARG A 104 1.94 -9.08 -14.23
N HIS A 105 2.52 -9.38 -15.39
CA HIS A 105 2.64 -10.75 -15.88
C HIS A 105 3.53 -11.60 -14.97
N TRP A 106 4.69 -11.08 -14.56
CA TRP A 106 5.51 -11.75 -13.55
C TRP A 106 4.77 -11.91 -12.22
N MET A 107 4.06 -10.88 -11.72
CA MET A 107 3.34 -10.92 -10.44
C MET A 107 2.23 -11.97 -10.37
N ASN A 108 1.64 -12.33 -11.52
CA ASN A 108 0.47 -13.23 -11.59
C ASN A 108 0.77 -14.52 -12.38
N SER A 109 2.03 -14.94 -12.45
CA SER A 109 2.42 -16.22 -13.06
C SER A 109 3.03 -17.16 -12.02
N ALA A 110 2.78 -18.46 -12.18
CA ALA A 110 3.48 -19.54 -11.50
C ALA A 110 4.34 -20.29 -12.51
N GLY A 111 5.55 -20.70 -12.11
CA GLY A 111 6.54 -21.29 -13.00
C GLY A 111 7.15 -20.26 -13.97
N GLU A 112 7.48 -20.72 -15.16
CA GLU A 112 8.04 -19.87 -16.23
C GLU A 112 7.02 -18.83 -16.71
N VAL A 113 7.47 -17.60 -16.93
CA VAL A 113 6.61 -16.51 -17.41
C VAL A 113 6.59 -16.49 -18.93
N ASP A 114 5.41 -16.57 -19.54
CA ASP A 114 5.27 -16.49 -21.00
C ASP A 114 5.44 -15.04 -21.51
N TRP A 115 6.53 -14.78 -22.22
CA TRP A 115 6.83 -13.48 -22.82
C TRP A 115 6.51 -13.38 -24.33
N SER A 116 5.94 -14.42 -24.96
CA SER A 116 5.91 -14.59 -26.43
C SER A 116 5.32 -13.44 -27.27
N ASN A 117 4.43 -12.62 -26.70
CA ASN A 117 3.76 -11.51 -27.41
C ASN A 117 3.81 -10.18 -26.65
N ARG A 118 4.84 -9.98 -25.82
CA ARG A 118 4.92 -8.83 -24.92
C ARG A 118 6.36 -8.36 -24.72
N SER A 119 6.49 -7.29 -23.94
CA SER A 119 7.75 -6.75 -23.45
C SER A 119 8.53 -7.78 -22.63
N VAL A 120 9.69 -8.22 -23.15
CA VAL A 120 10.61 -9.10 -22.43
C VAL A 120 11.50 -8.22 -21.54
N PRO A 121 11.49 -8.38 -20.20
CA PRO A 121 12.27 -7.57 -19.27
C PRO A 121 13.74 -8.02 -19.16
N SER A 122 14.39 -8.15 -20.31
CA SER A 122 15.81 -8.51 -20.43
C SER A 122 16.72 -7.29 -20.26
N ALA A 123 18.00 -7.52 -19.96
CA ALA A 123 18.98 -6.45 -19.78
C ALA A 123 19.08 -5.49 -20.99
N ALA A 124 18.81 -5.97 -22.21
CA ALA A 124 18.78 -5.12 -23.42
C ALA A 124 17.56 -4.17 -23.47
N ASN A 125 16.46 -4.59 -22.87
CA ASN A 125 15.18 -3.90 -22.93
C ASN A 125 14.93 -2.97 -21.73
N LEU A 126 15.73 -3.08 -20.67
CA LEU A 126 15.62 -2.27 -19.48
C LEU A 126 16.59 -1.08 -19.46
N ASP A 127 16.29 -0.13 -18.58
CA ASP A 127 17.17 0.96 -18.16
C ASP A 127 17.56 0.70 -16.70
N GLY A 128 18.59 -0.13 -16.51
CA GLY A 128 19.07 -0.64 -15.22
C GLY A 128 19.56 -2.09 -15.29
N GLU A 129 19.97 -2.65 -14.15
CA GLU A 129 20.62 -3.97 -14.08
C GLU A 129 19.66 -5.11 -13.66
N ASP A 130 18.43 -4.79 -13.25
CA ASP A 130 17.50 -5.78 -12.67
C ASP A 130 16.60 -6.41 -13.73
N ALA A 131 17.22 -7.10 -14.70
CA ALA A 131 16.51 -7.97 -15.63
C ALA A 131 15.82 -9.13 -14.88
N TYR A 132 14.65 -9.54 -15.36
CA TYR A 132 13.86 -10.60 -14.72
C TYR A 132 13.12 -11.50 -15.71
N ASP A 133 13.60 -11.55 -16.95
CA ASP A 133 13.08 -12.40 -18.01
C ASP A 133 13.30 -13.89 -17.76
N GLU A 134 14.37 -14.25 -17.05
CA GLU A 134 14.69 -15.63 -16.65
C GLU A 134 14.12 -16.02 -15.27
N GLU A 135 13.53 -15.07 -14.54
CA GLU A 135 12.98 -15.34 -13.22
C GLU A 135 11.63 -16.07 -13.33
N GLN A 136 11.41 -17.05 -12.46
CA GLN A 136 10.08 -17.64 -12.30
C GLN A 136 9.08 -16.57 -11.84
N GLY A 137 7.82 -16.73 -12.23
CA GLY A 137 6.74 -15.84 -11.84
C GLY A 137 6.57 -15.80 -10.31
N PHE A 138 6.11 -14.66 -9.80
CA PHE A 138 6.03 -14.38 -8.37
C PHE A 138 5.18 -15.40 -7.61
N LEU A 139 4.15 -15.99 -8.23
CA LEU A 139 3.30 -16.99 -7.57
C LEU A 139 4.05 -18.29 -7.25
N SER A 140 5.18 -18.55 -7.91
CA SER A 140 6.08 -19.69 -7.60
C SER A 140 6.69 -19.61 -6.20
N SER A 141 6.60 -18.43 -5.57
CA SER A 141 7.04 -18.16 -4.20
C SER A 141 6.01 -18.57 -3.13
N PHE A 142 4.90 -19.18 -3.53
CA PHE A 142 3.77 -19.54 -2.68
C PHE A 142 3.38 -21.01 -2.88
N THR A 143 2.92 -21.62 -1.80
CA THR A 143 2.24 -22.93 -1.86
C THR A 143 0.79 -22.77 -2.28
N ASP A 144 0.16 -23.84 -2.77
CA ASP A 144 -1.26 -23.83 -3.14
C ASP A 144 -2.18 -23.39 -1.99
N SER A 145 -1.90 -23.83 -0.75
CA SER A 145 -2.64 -23.40 0.44
C SER A 145 -2.48 -21.92 0.75
N GLU A 146 -1.32 -21.34 0.47
CA GLU A 146 -1.11 -19.90 0.67
C GLU A 146 -1.83 -19.10 -0.42
N LEU A 147 -1.86 -19.59 -1.66
CA LEU A 147 -2.60 -18.96 -2.75
C LEU A 147 -4.12 -19.02 -2.55
N GLN A 148 -4.65 -20.02 -1.83
CA GLN A 148 -6.06 -20.05 -1.42
C GLN A 148 -6.41 -18.92 -0.45
N CYS A 149 -5.44 -18.38 0.31
CA CYS A 149 -5.65 -17.21 1.15
C CYS A 149 -5.73 -15.90 0.33
N VAL A 150 -5.51 -15.94 -0.99
CA VAL A 150 -5.41 -14.76 -1.85
C VAL A 150 -6.60 -14.71 -2.80
N LYS A 151 -7.44 -13.68 -2.64
CA LYS A 151 -8.58 -13.48 -3.54
C LYS A 151 -8.13 -13.01 -4.91
N THR A 152 -8.73 -13.60 -5.94
CA THR A 152 -8.72 -13.02 -7.28
C THR A 152 -9.79 -11.93 -7.35
N VAL A 153 -9.39 -10.70 -7.64
CA VAL A 153 -10.29 -9.53 -7.63
C VAL A 153 -10.22 -8.76 -8.93
N THR A 154 -11.35 -8.20 -9.35
CA THR A 154 -11.41 -7.25 -10.46
C THR A 154 -11.38 -5.83 -9.93
N GLN A 155 -10.44 -5.04 -10.44
CA GLN A 155 -10.22 -3.68 -9.99
C GLN A 155 -10.06 -2.72 -11.16
N LYS A 156 -10.40 -1.46 -10.93
CA LYS A 156 -10.17 -0.39 -11.89
C LYS A 156 -8.69 0.00 -11.91
N THR A 157 -8.15 0.12 -13.12
CA THR A 157 -6.84 0.71 -13.37
C THR A 157 -7.02 1.91 -14.29
N TYR A 158 -6.56 3.08 -13.87
CA TYR A 158 -6.65 4.27 -14.70
C TYR A 158 -5.81 4.14 -15.96
N LEU A 159 -6.31 4.75 -17.03
CA LEU A 159 -5.67 4.72 -18.34
C LEU A 159 -5.08 6.08 -18.71
N ASN A 160 -4.06 6.00 -19.56
CA ASN A 160 -3.55 7.14 -20.27
C ASN A 160 -4.44 7.43 -21.51
N ASN A 161 -4.43 8.66 -22.03
CA ASN A 161 -5.14 9.04 -23.25
C ASN A 161 -4.78 8.22 -24.51
N LEU A 162 -3.58 7.62 -24.59
CA LEU A 162 -3.22 6.71 -25.69
C LEU A 162 -4.02 5.41 -25.66
N ASP A 163 -4.52 5.00 -24.49
CA ASP A 163 -5.29 3.78 -24.29
C ASP A 163 -6.78 4.05 -24.08
N ALA A 164 -7.25 5.26 -24.38
CA ALA A 164 -8.66 5.62 -24.18
C ALA A 164 -9.62 4.70 -24.97
N ASP A 165 -9.16 4.15 -26.10
CA ASP A 165 -9.92 3.16 -26.90
C ASP A 165 -10.02 1.77 -26.23
N LYS A 166 -9.29 1.56 -25.13
CA LYS A 166 -9.32 0.34 -24.30
C LYS A 166 -10.15 0.51 -23.03
N ALA A 167 -10.72 1.69 -22.80
CA ALA A 167 -11.44 1.97 -21.56
C ALA A 167 -12.75 1.17 -21.48
N ASP A 168 -12.96 0.49 -20.36
CA ASP A 168 -14.23 -0.15 -20.00
C ASP A 168 -15.26 0.90 -19.54
N GLY A 169 -14.79 2.07 -19.14
CA GLY A 169 -15.63 3.21 -18.78
C GLY A 169 -14.82 4.46 -18.51
N GLY A 170 -15.51 5.55 -18.20
CA GLY A 170 -14.92 6.87 -18.07
C GLY A 170 -15.03 7.67 -19.37
N SER A 171 -14.97 9.01 -19.28
CA SER A 171 -15.02 9.90 -20.45
C SER A 171 -13.77 10.78 -20.63
N SER A 172 -12.86 10.79 -19.65
CA SER A 172 -11.71 11.69 -19.66
C SER A 172 -10.45 11.07 -19.07
N LYS A 173 -9.28 11.62 -19.39
CA LYS A 173 -8.01 11.18 -18.78
C LYS A 173 -7.98 11.48 -17.27
N PHE A 174 -7.34 10.59 -16.50
CA PHE A 174 -6.91 10.91 -15.14
C PHE A 174 -5.69 11.86 -15.22
N ASP A 175 -5.93 13.17 -15.15
CA ASP A 175 -4.87 14.17 -15.32
C ASP A 175 -4.13 14.36 -14.00
N PHE A 176 -2.99 13.67 -13.86
CA PHE A 176 -2.19 13.69 -12.66
C PHE A 176 -0.77 14.13 -12.96
N ASP A 177 -0.37 15.22 -12.32
CA ASP A 177 1.01 15.68 -12.29
C ASP A 177 1.78 14.93 -11.20
N ALA A 178 2.44 13.85 -11.61
CA ALA A 178 3.32 13.06 -10.77
C ALA A 178 4.66 13.76 -10.50
N ASN A 179 4.64 15.05 -10.18
CA ASN A 179 5.76 15.82 -9.63
C ASN A 179 5.24 16.64 -8.44
N GLY A 180 4.59 15.94 -7.51
CA GLY A 180 3.76 16.57 -6.49
C GLY A 180 3.82 15.85 -5.15
N TYR A 181 3.11 16.43 -4.19
CA TYR A 181 2.86 15.79 -2.91
C TYR A 181 1.69 14.83 -3.03
N HIS A 182 1.61 13.80 -2.17
CA HIS A 182 0.45 12.89 -2.18
C HIS A 182 -0.88 13.64 -2.03
N ARG A 183 -0.88 14.77 -1.31
CA ARG A 183 -2.05 15.65 -1.20
C ARG A 183 -2.64 16.02 -2.57
N LYS A 184 -1.81 16.38 -3.56
CA LYS A 184 -2.29 16.74 -4.90
C LYS A 184 -2.93 15.55 -5.59
N LEU A 185 -2.35 14.35 -5.46
CA LEU A 185 -2.95 13.12 -5.98
C LEU A 185 -4.33 12.88 -5.38
N PHE A 186 -4.47 13.07 -4.06
CA PHE A 186 -5.74 12.85 -3.35
C PHE A 186 -6.79 13.90 -3.69
N GLU A 187 -6.39 15.15 -3.93
CA GLU A 187 -7.26 16.20 -4.46
C GLU A 187 -7.76 15.83 -5.86
N THR A 188 -6.86 15.44 -6.78
CA THR A 188 -7.23 14.95 -8.11
C THR A 188 -8.17 13.75 -8.05
N LEU A 189 -7.90 12.81 -7.15
CA LEU A 189 -8.72 11.61 -6.97
C LEU A 189 -10.14 11.95 -6.48
N ALA A 190 -10.29 12.92 -5.57
CA ALA A 190 -11.59 13.35 -5.08
C ALA A 190 -12.47 13.95 -6.19
N GLU A 191 -11.85 14.51 -7.24
CA GLU A 191 -12.52 15.07 -8.41
C GLU A 191 -12.65 14.05 -9.57
N ALA A 192 -12.03 12.88 -9.45
CA ALA A 192 -11.91 11.87 -10.51
C ALA A 192 -13.13 10.94 -10.60
N THR A 193 -14.32 11.50 -10.84
CA THR A 193 -15.56 10.72 -10.93
C THR A 193 -15.75 10.00 -12.26
N ASP A 194 -15.19 10.53 -13.35
CA ASP A 194 -15.43 10.04 -14.72
C ASP A 194 -14.13 9.96 -15.55
N LYS A 195 -13.18 9.17 -15.02
CA LYS A 195 -11.86 8.98 -15.64
C LYS A 195 -11.76 7.62 -16.32
N TRP A 196 -11.07 7.55 -17.46
CA TRP A 196 -10.86 6.31 -18.20
C TRP A 196 -10.19 5.27 -17.33
N TYR A 197 -10.78 4.09 -17.32
CA TYR A 197 -10.24 2.94 -16.62
C TYR A 197 -10.42 1.67 -17.43
N GLU A 198 -9.56 0.71 -17.17
CA GLU A 198 -9.71 -0.69 -17.58
C GLU A 198 -9.90 -1.55 -16.33
N ASN A 199 -10.77 -2.55 -16.41
CA ASN A 199 -10.91 -3.54 -15.36
C ASN A 199 -9.83 -4.62 -15.52
N THR A 200 -9.08 -4.83 -14.45
CA THR A 200 -8.01 -5.84 -14.39
C THR A 200 -8.30 -6.83 -13.29
N THR A 201 -8.28 -8.12 -13.62
CA THR A 201 -8.53 -9.23 -12.70
C THR A 201 -7.21 -9.89 -12.33
N ASP A 202 -6.82 -9.75 -11.07
CA ASP A 202 -5.50 -10.14 -10.57
C ASP A 202 -5.60 -10.78 -9.17
N GLN A 203 -4.65 -11.65 -8.82
CA GLN A 203 -4.44 -12.10 -7.43
C GLN A 203 -3.52 -11.11 -6.70
N PHE A 204 -2.39 -10.77 -7.32
CA PHE A 204 -1.44 -9.80 -6.80
C PHE A 204 -1.32 -8.60 -7.72
N PHE A 205 -1.20 -7.42 -7.14
CA PHE A 205 -1.17 -6.16 -7.89
C PHE A 205 -0.32 -5.12 -7.17
N LEU A 206 -0.01 -4.03 -7.87
CA LEU A 206 0.45 -2.79 -7.23
C LEU A 206 -0.74 -1.95 -6.82
N ILE A 207 -0.65 -1.25 -5.69
CA ILE A 207 -1.75 -0.40 -5.23
C ILE A 207 -2.01 0.78 -6.19
N GLY A 208 -3.29 1.06 -6.40
CA GLY A 208 -3.78 2.27 -7.07
C GLY A 208 -3.94 3.45 -6.12
N PRO A 209 -4.36 4.63 -6.63
CA PRO A 209 -4.47 5.85 -5.84
C PRO A 209 -5.55 5.78 -4.74
N GLU A 210 -6.66 5.06 -4.94
CA GLU A 210 -7.69 4.84 -3.92
C GLU A 210 -7.16 4.03 -2.74
N GLN A 211 -6.41 2.97 -3.03
CA GLN A 211 -5.80 2.09 -2.04
C GLN A 211 -4.66 2.80 -1.30
N LEU A 212 -3.91 3.65 -2.00
CA LEU A 212 -2.90 4.52 -1.41
C LEU A 212 -3.53 5.54 -0.44
N LEU A 213 -4.64 6.19 -0.82
CA LEU A 213 -5.40 7.09 0.04
C LEU A 213 -5.94 6.35 1.27
N MET A 214 -6.54 5.17 1.07
CA MET A 214 -7.05 4.32 2.13
C MET A 214 -5.96 3.95 3.13
N GLY A 215 -4.83 3.42 2.66
CA GLY A 215 -3.67 3.11 3.51
C GLY A 215 -3.15 4.34 4.24
N THR A 216 -3.04 5.48 3.56
CA THR A 216 -2.57 6.73 4.18
C THR A 216 -3.46 7.15 5.34
N ASN A 217 -4.79 7.06 5.17
CA ASN A 217 -5.75 7.42 6.22
C ASN A 217 -5.71 6.45 7.42
N ASN A 218 -5.42 5.17 7.17
CA ASN A 218 -5.53 4.12 8.17
C ASN A 218 -4.23 3.87 8.95
N ILE A 219 -3.09 3.86 8.26
CA ILE A 219 -1.78 3.46 8.82
C ILE A 219 -0.71 4.54 8.64
N GLY A 220 -1.07 5.67 8.04
CA GLY A 220 -0.24 6.85 7.94
C GLY A 220 0.68 6.90 6.74
N LEU A 221 0.90 8.13 6.26
CA LEU A 221 1.71 8.42 5.09
C LEU A 221 3.18 8.03 5.25
N ASP A 222 3.75 8.16 6.45
CA ASP A 222 5.15 7.77 6.70
C ASP A 222 5.38 6.29 6.38
N TYR A 223 4.35 5.46 6.54
CA TYR A 223 4.39 4.06 6.16
C TYR A 223 4.09 3.82 4.67
N MET A 224 3.24 4.65 4.08
CA MET A 224 2.87 4.56 2.65
C MET A 224 3.91 5.23 1.73
N ALA A 225 4.81 6.03 2.26
CA ALA A 225 5.86 6.73 1.53
C ALA A 225 7.22 6.46 2.20
N PRO A 226 7.75 5.21 2.12
CA PRO A 226 9.07 4.90 2.62
C PRO A 226 10.14 5.67 1.83
N ASP A 227 11.35 5.78 2.39
CA ASP A 227 12.46 6.53 1.77
C ASP A 227 12.78 6.03 0.35
N ASP A 228 12.74 4.71 0.14
CA ASP A 228 12.87 4.09 -1.17
C ASP A 228 11.57 4.18 -1.98
N SER A 229 11.70 4.44 -3.28
CA SER A 229 10.53 4.56 -4.15
C SER A 229 9.95 3.21 -4.57
N TYR A 230 8.63 3.10 -4.66
CA TYR A 230 7.95 1.94 -5.22
C TYR A 230 6.86 2.33 -6.22
N TRP A 231 6.62 1.45 -7.19
CA TRP A 231 5.64 1.66 -8.26
C TRP A 231 4.21 1.70 -7.75
N LEU A 232 3.39 2.55 -8.37
CA LEU A 232 1.94 2.53 -8.25
C LEU A 232 1.33 2.01 -9.55
N ARG A 233 0.15 1.40 -9.46
CA ARG A 233 -0.68 1.06 -10.63
C ARG A 233 -1.41 2.30 -11.14
N LEU A 234 -0.65 3.30 -11.57
CA LEU A 234 -1.16 4.61 -11.97
C LEU A 234 -0.29 5.19 -13.09
N PRO A 235 -0.81 5.35 -14.32
CA PRO A 235 -0.08 6.06 -15.36
C PRO A 235 0.09 7.55 -15.00
N CYS A 236 1.19 8.14 -15.44
CA CYS A 236 1.44 9.58 -15.32
C CYS A 236 1.22 10.27 -16.67
N ASN A 237 0.25 11.17 -16.75
CA ASN A 237 -0.21 11.74 -18.02
C ASN A 237 0.37 13.13 -18.36
N THR A 238 1.45 13.56 -17.68
CA THR A 238 2.09 14.87 -17.94
C THR A 238 3.09 14.82 -19.09
N GLY A 239 2.90 15.58 -20.18
CA GLY A 239 3.83 15.62 -21.32
C GLY A 239 3.55 14.54 -22.38
N GLN A 240 4.59 13.97 -23.01
CA GLN A 240 4.46 12.86 -23.98
C GLN A 240 4.22 11.48 -23.32
N SER A 241 3.90 11.48 -22.02
CA SER A 241 4.15 10.42 -21.02
C SER A 241 3.28 9.17 -21.12
N TYR A 242 3.36 8.46 -22.24
CA TYR A 242 2.76 7.13 -22.43
C TYR A 242 3.61 6.00 -21.83
N GLU A 243 4.82 6.32 -21.42
CA GLU A 243 5.81 5.46 -20.78
C GLU A 243 5.95 5.73 -19.30
N ASN A 244 5.49 6.87 -18.78
CA ASN A 244 5.73 7.23 -17.39
C ASN A 244 4.67 6.66 -16.46
N VAL A 245 5.16 6.08 -15.37
CA VAL A 245 4.37 5.44 -14.31
C VAL A 245 4.62 6.18 -13.01
N ALA A 246 3.56 6.42 -12.24
CA ALA A 246 3.69 7.07 -10.95
C ALA A 246 4.37 6.13 -9.93
N ARG A 247 5.13 6.74 -9.02
CA ARG A 247 5.79 6.05 -7.91
C ARG A 247 5.69 6.88 -6.63
N SER A 248 5.42 6.20 -5.52
CA SER A 248 5.53 6.79 -4.19
C SER A 248 6.99 6.80 -3.77
N ILE A 249 7.42 7.87 -3.11
CA ILE A 249 8.76 8.03 -2.54
C ILE A 249 8.67 8.88 -1.27
N GLY A 250 9.66 8.73 -0.39
CA GLY A 250 9.76 9.42 0.89
C GLY A 250 9.57 10.94 0.82
N ALA A 251 9.43 11.53 2.01
CA ALA A 251 9.06 12.94 2.17
C ALA A 251 7.72 13.31 1.51
N ASN A 252 6.75 12.38 1.51
CA ASN A 252 5.40 12.59 1.01
C ASN A 252 5.38 13.01 -0.47
N ARG A 253 6.16 12.35 -1.33
CA ARG A 253 6.20 12.69 -2.75
C ARG A 253 5.64 11.59 -3.63
N ILE A 254 4.92 12.01 -4.66
CA ILE A 254 4.66 11.19 -5.82
C ILE A 254 5.49 11.76 -6.96
N THR A 255 6.31 10.90 -7.53
CA THR A 255 7.09 11.21 -8.73
C THR A 255 6.66 10.27 -9.85
N HIS A 256 7.28 10.39 -11.02
CA HIS A 256 7.18 9.37 -12.06
C HIS A 256 8.55 8.90 -12.51
N ALA A 257 8.56 7.80 -13.24
CA ALA A 257 9.71 7.32 -13.98
C ALA A 257 9.22 6.53 -15.20
N ARG A 258 10.12 6.35 -16.16
CA ARG A 258 9.89 5.53 -17.36
C ARG A 258 9.61 4.09 -16.95
N ALA A 259 8.66 3.44 -17.61
CA ALA A 259 8.22 2.10 -17.28
C ALA A 259 9.37 1.08 -17.33
N ASN A 260 10.34 1.26 -18.25
CA ASN A 260 11.51 0.39 -18.36
C ASN A 260 12.64 0.66 -17.37
N ASN A 261 12.52 1.62 -16.45
CA ASN A 261 13.52 1.88 -15.42
C ASN A 261 13.45 0.81 -14.33
N SER A 262 14.54 0.08 -14.08
CA SER A 262 14.52 -1.02 -13.11
C SER A 262 14.76 -0.59 -11.65
N ASN A 263 15.06 0.68 -11.38
CA ASN A 263 15.56 1.14 -10.07
C ASN A 263 14.49 1.34 -8.99
N HIS A 264 13.25 0.89 -9.23
CA HIS A 264 12.10 1.18 -8.38
C HIS A 264 11.51 -0.09 -7.79
N GLY A 265 11.03 0.04 -6.55
CA GLY A 265 10.58 -1.06 -5.72
C GLY A 265 9.24 -1.65 -6.15
N VAL A 266 9.11 -2.95 -5.93
CA VAL A 266 7.84 -3.67 -5.96
C VAL A 266 7.34 -3.82 -4.54
N ARG A 267 6.19 -3.19 -4.28
CA ARG A 267 5.43 -3.35 -3.04
C ARG A 267 4.10 -4.01 -3.39
N ALA A 268 4.11 -5.35 -3.36
CA ALA A 268 2.98 -6.15 -3.80
C ALA A 268 1.80 -6.00 -2.82
N ALA A 269 0.60 -6.08 -3.35
CA ALA A 269 -0.63 -6.08 -2.58
C ALA A 269 -1.58 -7.17 -3.06
N PHE A 270 -2.47 -7.61 -2.17
CA PHE A 270 -3.55 -8.56 -2.46
C PHE A 270 -4.71 -8.37 -1.49
N TYR A 271 -5.86 -8.97 -1.79
CA TYR A 271 -6.98 -9.06 -0.84
C TYR A 271 -7.03 -10.41 -0.16
N LEU A 272 -7.04 -10.42 1.17
CA LEU A 272 -7.04 -11.64 1.97
C LEU A 272 -8.40 -12.34 1.93
N ASP A 273 -8.37 -13.65 1.72
CA ASP A 273 -9.47 -14.55 2.06
C ASP A 273 -9.32 -14.99 3.52
N GLU A 274 -10.00 -14.27 4.42
CA GLU A 274 -9.98 -14.54 5.85
C GLU A 274 -10.55 -15.91 6.20
N ASP A 275 -11.43 -16.47 5.37
CA ASP A 275 -12.02 -17.80 5.63
C ASP A 275 -11.03 -18.93 5.35
N GLN A 276 -10.06 -18.70 4.46
CA GLN A 276 -8.99 -19.65 4.14
C GLN A 276 -7.73 -19.44 4.99
N PHE A 277 -7.63 -18.31 5.69
CA PHE A 277 -6.45 -17.95 6.47
C PHE A 277 -6.52 -18.48 7.90
N HIS A 278 -5.66 -19.45 8.22
CA HIS A 278 -5.51 -20.02 9.56
C HIS A 278 -4.12 -19.75 10.17
N GLY A 279 -3.41 -18.74 9.66
CA GLY A 279 -2.08 -18.38 10.09
C GLY A 279 -2.05 -17.50 11.35
N GLU A 280 -0.83 -17.24 11.83
CA GLU A 280 -0.60 -16.31 12.94
C GLU A 280 -0.87 -14.86 12.51
N VAL A 281 -1.63 -14.14 13.35
CA VAL A 281 -1.84 -12.70 13.24
C VAL A 281 -1.01 -12.00 14.31
N ILE A 282 -0.19 -11.05 13.89
CA ILE A 282 0.65 -10.25 14.78
C ILE A 282 0.03 -8.87 14.91
N GLU A 283 -0.36 -8.51 16.13
CA GLU A 283 -0.94 -7.19 16.42
C GLU A 283 0.00 -6.08 15.92
N GLY A 284 -0.54 -5.22 15.06
CA GLY A 284 0.19 -4.08 14.55
C GLY A 284 -0.36 -2.79 15.16
N GLY A 285 0.54 -1.91 15.61
CA GLY A 285 0.12 -0.61 16.11
C GLY A 285 -0.56 0.22 15.01
N MET A 286 -1.68 0.87 15.33
CA MET A 286 -2.19 1.97 14.50
C MET A 286 -1.21 3.13 14.58
N SER A 287 -0.72 3.59 13.43
CA SER A 287 -0.05 4.90 13.38
C SER A 287 -1.13 5.96 13.56
N SER A 288 -1.19 6.56 14.74
CA SER A 288 -2.10 7.67 15.01
C SER A 288 -1.68 8.87 14.16
N TYR A 289 -2.40 9.16 13.08
CA TYR A 289 -2.22 10.39 12.28
C TYR A 289 -2.71 11.67 13.01
N PHE A 290 -3.08 11.56 14.29
CA PHE A 290 -3.49 12.67 15.14
C PHE A 290 -2.45 12.94 16.23
N LYS A 291 -1.21 13.31 15.87
CA LYS A 291 -0.20 13.70 16.87
C LYS A 291 0.29 15.13 16.83
N THR A 292 -0.13 15.96 15.88
CA THR A 292 0.17 17.40 15.92
C THR A 292 -1.00 18.22 15.39
N GLY A 293 -1.63 19.03 16.26
CA GLY A 293 -2.74 19.93 15.92
C GLY A 293 -2.41 21.06 14.94
N LYS A 294 -1.28 21.00 14.23
CA LYS A 294 -0.89 21.96 13.18
C LYS A 294 -1.39 21.55 11.79
N ASP A 295 -1.50 20.24 11.50
CA ASP A 295 -1.95 19.76 10.17
C ASP A 295 -3.47 19.50 10.12
N THR A 296 -4.12 19.44 11.28
CA THR A 296 -5.57 19.19 11.39
C THR A 296 -6.45 20.29 10.81
N ASN A 297 -5.94 21.51 10.64
CA ASN A 297 -6.71 22.61 10.05
C ASN A 297 -6.68 22.62 8.51
N GLN A 298 -5.70 21.95 7.86
CA GLN A 298 -5.62 21.91 6.40
C GLN A 298 -6.47 20.78 5.78
N PHE A 299 -6.62 19.63 6.47
CA PHE A 299 -7.41 18.50 5.94
C PHE A 299 -8.90 18.53 6.34
N LYS A 300 -9.29 19.30 7.37
CA LYS A 300 -10.69 19.41 7.83
C LYS A 300 -11.65 19.98 6.80
N HIS A 301 -11.17 20.80 5.85
CA HIS A 301 -12.07 21.50 4.93
C HIS A 301 -12.34 20.78 3.60
N ILE A 302 -11.46 19.88 3.15
CA ILE A 302 -11.57 19.27 1.81
C ILE A 302 -11.94 17.79 1.88
N GLY A 303 -11.34 17.02 2.81
CA GLY A 303 -11.73 15.63 3.04
C GLY A 303 -13.18 15.50 3.52
N MET A 304 -13.67 16.46 4.31
CA MET A 304 -15.01 16.39 4.87
C MET A 304 -16.13 16.58 3.82
N ARG A 305 -15.86 17.22 2.67
CA ARG A 305 -16.85 17.34 1.57
C ARG A 305 -16.95 16.08 0.71
N ALA A 306 -15.83 15.40 0.44
CA ALA A 306 -15.83 14.14 -0.32
C ALA A 306 -16.42 12.96 0.50
N PHE A 307 -16.35 13.02 1.84
CA PHE A 307 -16.84 11.97 2.73
C PHE A 307 -18.37 11.97 2.97
N ILE A 308 -19.08 13.08 2.72
CA ILE A 308 -20.52 13.21 3.01
C ILE A 308 -21.40 12.54 1.94
N SER A 309 -20.87 12.19 0.76
CA SER A 309 -21.66 11.60 -0.33
C SER A 309 -21.81 10.08 -0.27
N ASN A 310 -21.13 9.37 0.65
CA ASN A 310 -21.22 7.92 0.77
C ASN A 310 -21.82 7.49 2.14
N PRO A 311 -23.09 7.01 2.19
CA PRO A 311 -23.81 6.73 3.44
C PRO A 311 -23.16 5.67 4.33
N VAL A 312 -22.32 4.78 3.75
CA VAL A 312 -21.64 3.71 4.49
C VAL A 312 -20.53 4.27 5.39
N TYR A 313 -19.83 5.32 4.93
CA TYR A 313 -18.72 5.93 5.66
C TYR A 313 -19.20 6.90 6.74
N LEU A 314 -20.34 7.57 6.53
CA LEU A 314 -20.95 8.47 7.52
C LEU A 314 -21.34 7.70 8.81
N ASN A 315 -21.93 6.51 8.66
CA ASN A 315 -22.34 5.69 9.81
C ASN A 315 -21.16 5.13 10.62
N LYS A 316 -20.03 4.81 9.97
CA LYS A 316 -18.79 4.40 10.66
C LYS A 316 -18.17 5.56 11.46
N LEU A 317 -18.20 6.78 10.90
CA LEU A 317 -17.63 7.98 11.52
C LEU A 317 -18.45 8.44 12.74
N VAL A 318 -19.78 8.36 12.67
CA VAL A 318 -20.68 8.65 13.81
C VAL A 318 -20.44 7.67 14.97
N LYS A 319 -20.24 6.38 14.66
CA LYS A 319 -19.96 5.34 15.68
C LYS A 319 -18.59 5.51 16.34
N GLN A 320 -17.57 5.91 15.60
CA GLN A 320 -16.24 6.21 16.17
C GLN A 320 -16.25 7.49 17.03
N CYS A 321 -17.05 8.50 16.66
CA CYS A 321 -17.23 9.71 17.46
C CYS A 321 -17.98 9.45 18.78
N SER A 322 -18.98 8.55 18.80
CA SER A 322 -19.68 8.19 20.05
C SER A 322 -18.76 7.46 21.03
N ASP A 323 -17.90 6.58 20.52
CA ASP A 323 -16.92 5.86 21.33
C ASP A 323 -15.85 6.81 21.90
N PHE A 324 -15.45 7.83 21.13
CA PHE A 324 -14.53 8.87 21.58
C PHE A 324 -15.12 9.77 22.67
N GLN A 325 -16.41 10.15 22.56
CA GLN A 325 -17.13 10.94 23.57
C GLN A 325 -17.29 10.19 24.90
N SER A 326 -17.34 8.85 24.89
CA SER A 326 -17.46 8.05 26.12
C SER A 326 -16.21 8.09 27.00
N LYS A 327 -15.02 8.36 26.43
CA LYS A 327 -13.73 8.38 27.14
C LYS A 327 -13.26 9.79 27.52
N TRP A 328 -13.82 10.83 26.90
CA TRP A 328 -13.45 12.23 27.14
C TRP A 328 -14.72 13.09 27.17
N ARG A 329 -15.01 13.76 28.30
CA ARG A 329 -16.14 14.71 28.36
C ARG A 329 -15.82 15.93 27.48
N MET A 330 -16.34 15.96 26.25
CA MET A 330 -16.45 17.20 25.50
C MET A 330 -17.56 18.06 26.11
N ILE A 331 -17.21 19.26 26.58
CA ILE A 331 -18.20 20.29 26.93
C ILE A 331 -18.42 21.14 25.68
N THR A 332 -19.62 21.05 25.10
CA THR A 332 -20.02 21.87 23.94
C THR A 332 -20.63 23.17 24.45
N TYR A 333 -20.00 24.31 24.17
CA TYR A 333 -20.65 25.62 24.34
C TYR A 333 -21.29 26.02 23.00
N PHE A 334 -22.60 26.25 23.02
CA PHE A 334 -23.31 26.87 21.90
C PHE A 334 -23.25 28.39 22.06
N HIS A 335 -22.56 29.04 21.14
CA HIS A 335 -22.78 30.44 20.81
C HIS A 335 -22.85 30.56 19.28
N GLY A 336 -23.70 31.48 18.82
CA GLY A 336 -24.14 31.58 17.43
C GLY A 336 -23.02 31.47 16.39
N GLU A 337 -23.35 30.72 15.33
CA GLU A 337 -22.64 30.51 14.05
C GLU A 337 -21.19 30.00 14.05
N HIS A 338 -20.54 29.81 15.20
CA HIS A 338 -19.22 29.16 15.24
C HIS A 338 -19.07 28.21 16.43
N THR A 339 -18.91 26.90 16.12
CA THR A 339 -18.56 25.88 17.13
C THR A 339 -17.06 25.90 17.38
N VAL A 340 -16.66 26.28 18.59
CA VAL A 340 -15.25 26.22 19.05
C VAL A 340 -15.12 25.05 20.02
N TYR A 341 -14.17 24.15 19.76
CA TYR A 341 -13.83 23.03 20.64
C TYR A 341 -12.62 23.40 21.50
N ALA A 342 -12.78 23.43 22.82
CA ALA A 342 -11.67 23.53 23.76
C ALA A 342 -11.40 22.16 24.39
N MET A 343 -10.16 21.68 24.33
CA MET A 343 -9.71 20.52 25.09
C MET A 343 -8.96 21.01 26.33
N GLY A 344 -9.42 20.61 27.53
CA GLY A 344 -8.68 20.74 28.78
C GLY A 344 -8.31 19.35 29.30
N SER A 345 -7.06 19.17 29.74
CA SER A 345 -6.61 17.98 30.46
C SER A 345 -7.02 18.06 31.94
N LEU A 346 -7.34 16.92 32.55
CA LEU A 346 -7.28 16.75 34.01
C LEU A 346 -5.83 16.60 34.45
#